data_AF-A0A8J3THA0-F1
#
_entry.id   AF-A0A8J3THA0-F1
#
_cell.length_a   1.000
_cell.length_b   1.000
_cell.length_c   1.000
_cell.angle_alpha   90.00
_cell.angle_beta   90.00
_cell.angle_gamma   90.00
#
_symmetry.space_group_name_H-M   'P 1'
#
loop_
_entity.id
_entity.type
_entity.pdbx_description
1 polymer ?
#
loop_
_entity_poly.entity_id
_entity_poly.type
_entity_poly.pdbx_seq_one_letter_code
_entity_poly.pdbx_strand_id
1 'polypeptide(L)' 'MDPEEIARIKFFHRPSANRQGSRVVFGCSCGAEIHPCETLTAALAEERVAGGDDAANGEGPADKEDHGAQP' A
#
# COMPACT_ATOMS: atom_id res chain seq x y z
N MET A 1 6.51 6.95 -10.74
CA MET A 1 7.30 5.76 -10.36
C MET A 1 6.59 4.53 -10.92
N ASP A 2 7.28 3.57 -11.53
CA ASP A 2 6.59 2.36 -12.03
C ASP A 2 6.32 1.33 -10.89
N PRO A 3 5.37 0.39 -11.08
CA PRO A 3 5.02 -0.58 -10.03
C PRO A 3 6.18 -1.48 -9.58
N GLU A 4 7.13 -1.81 -10.48
CA GLU A 4 8.29 -2.63 -10.15
C GLU A 4 9.25 -1.85 -9.24
N GLU A 5 9.48 -0.57 -9.54
CA GLU A 5 10.27 0.35 -8.72
C GLU A 5 9.66 0.53 -7.33
N ILE A 6 8.34 0.73 -7.23
CA ILE A 6 7.61 0.79 -5.95
C ILE A 6 7.80 -0.51 -5.16
N ALA A 7 7.67 -1.67 -5.81
CA ALA A 7 7.87 -2.97 -5.15
C ALA A 7 9.30 -3.15 -4.62
N ARG A 8 10.31 -2.72 -5.39
CA ARG A 8 11.71 -2.74 -4.97
C ARG A 8 11.96 -1.83 -3.78
N ILE A 9 11.44 -0.60 -3.79
CA ILE A 9 11.58 0.32 -2.66
C ILE A 9 10.95 -0.26 -1.40
N LYS A 10 9.73 -0.81 -1.47
CA LYS A 10 9.09 -1.48 -0.33
C LYS A 10 9.91 -2.66 0.22
N PHE A 11 10.61 -3.39 -0.66
CA PHE A 11 11.48 -4.48 -0.25
C PHE A 11 12.74 -3.99 0.48
N PHE A 12 13.44 -3.00 -0.09
CA PHE A 12 14.69 -2.49 0.46
C PHE A 12 14.53 -1.56 1.66
N HIS A 13 13.32 -1.03 1.88
CA HIS A 13 13.03 -0.09 2.96
C HIS A 13 12.17 -0.69 4.07
N ARG A 14 12.43 -1.95 4.42
CA ARG A 14 11.69 -2.62 5.50
C ARG A 14 12.15 -2.12 6.88
N PRO A 15 11.27 -2.17 7.89
CA PRO A 15 11.68 -1.95 9.26
C PRO A 15 12.73 -2.99 9.67
N SER A 16 13.86 -2.55 10.21
CA SER A 16 14.89 -3.42 10.77
C SER A 16 15.52 -2.81 12.02
N ALA A 17 15.95 -3.67 12.93
CA ALA A 17 16.82 -3.28 14.03
C ALA A 17 18.25 -3.17 13.50
N ASN A 18 18.83 -1.97 13.58
CA ASN A 18 20.20 -1.72 13.14
C ASN A 18 21.03 -1.22 14.32
N ARG A 19 22.32 -1.57 14.32
CA ARG A 19 23.26 -1.12 15.36
C ARG A 19 23.95 0.16 14.90
N GLN A 20 23.78 1.24 15.66
CA GLN A 20 24.43 2.52 15.41
C GLN A 20 25.31 2.87 16.63
N GLY A 21 26.62 2.67 16.48
CA GLY A 21 27.54 2.71 17.61
C GLY A 21 27.19 1.66 18.67
N SER A 22 26.93 2.12 19.90
CA SER A 22 26.53 1.26 21.03
C SER A 22 25.02 1.06 21.16
N ARG A 23 24.20 1.77 20.36
CA ARG A 23 22.73 1.74 20.46
C ARG A 23 22.13 0.82 19.41
N VAL A 24 21.01 0.18 19.77
CA VAL A 24 20.13 -0.50 18.82
C VAL A 24 18.99 0.47 18.51
N VAL A 25 18.85 0.82 17.24
CA VAL A 25 17.79 1.69 16.73
C VAL A 25 16.90 0.88 15.79
N PHE A 26 15.59 1.08 15.92
CA PHE A 26 14.62 0.47 15.03
C PHE A 26 14.25 1.49 13.97
N GLY A 27 14.57 1.19 12.72
CA GLY A 27 14.45 2.14 11.62
C GLY A 27 14.37 1.42 10.28
N CYS A 28 14.75 2.11 9.22
CA CYS A 28 14.81 1.54 7.88
C CYS A 28 16.16 0.85 7.63
N SER A 29 16.19 -0.22 6.86
CA SER A 29 17.42 -0.86 6.38
C SER A 29 18.33 0.06 5.55
N CYS A 30 17.81 1.16 5.01
CA CYS A 30 18.61 2.19 4.35
C CYS A 30 19.40 3.10 5.32
N GLY A 31 19.33 2.85 6.64
CA GLY A 31 20.03 3.60 7.68
C GLY A 31 19.24 4.76 8.29
N ALA A 32 17.99 5.00 7.86
CA ALA A 32 17.13 6.01 8.48
C ALA A 32 16.68 5.54 9.88
N GLU A 33 16.79 6.42 10.88
CA GLU A 33 16.38 6.14 12.27
C GLU A 33 14.87 6.15 12.48
N ILE A 34 14.10 6.66 11.51
CA ILE A 34 12.64 6.75 11.54
C ILE A 34 12.09 5.88 10.41
N HIS A 35 11.05 5.11 10.73
CA HIS A 35 10.31 4.30 9.76
C HIS A 35 8.83 4.73 9.72
N PRO A 36 8.21 4.88 8.52
CA PRO A 36 8.82 4.77 7.19
C PRO A 36 9.77 5.94 6.92
N CYS A 37 10.86 5.69 6.19
CA CYS A 37 11.75 6.78 5.75
C CYS A 37 11.13 7.54 4.57
N GLU A 38 11.66 8.71 4.24
CA GLU A 38 11.10 9.58 3.18
C GLU A 38 10.94 8.87 1.83
N THR A 39 11.93 8.08 1.42
CA THR A 39 11.86 7.28 0.18
C THR A 39 10.69 6.30 0.17
N LEU A 40 10.46 5.59 1.27
CA LEU A 40 9.33 4.67 1.39
C LEU A 40 8.00 5.43 1.42
N THR A 41 7.95 6.54 2.14
CA THR A 41 6.76 7.41 2.20
C THR A 41 6.36 7.91 0.81
N ALA A 42 7.32 8.36 0.00
CA ALA A 42 7.08 8.78 -1.38
C ALA A 42 6.55 7.62 -2.24
N ALA A 43 7.18 6.45 -2.19
CA ALA A 43 6.73 5.28 -2.96
C ALA A 43 5.29 4.84 -2.59
N LEU A 44 4.93 4.89 -1.30
CA LEU A 44 3.57 4.58 -0.84
C LEU A 44 2.54 5.66 -1.20
N ALA A 45 2.97 6.90 -1.41
CA ALA A 45 2.10 7.97 -1.92
C ALA A 45 1.82 7.77 -3.41
N GLU A 46 2.86 7.49 -4.19
CA GLU A 46 2.75 7.15 -5.61
C GLU A 46 1.88 5.92 -5.85
N GLU A 47 2.02 4.85 -5.04
CA GLU A 47 1.18 3.65 -5.12
C GLU A 47 -0.31 3.96 -4.89
N ARG A 48 -0.61 4.90 -3.98
CA ARG A 48 -2.00 5.31 -3.70
C ARG A 48 -2.61 6.10 -4.85
N VAL A 49 -1.81 6.92 -5.54
CA VAL A 49 -2.26 7.65 -6.73
C VAL A 49 -2.43 6.70 -7.91
N ALA A 50 -1.49 5.77 -8.11
CA ALA A 50 -1.52 4.79 -9.18
C ALA A 50 -2.64 3.73 -9.01
N GLY A 51 -3.02 3.44 -7.76
CA GLY A 51 -4.16 2.57 -7.42
C GLY A 51 -5.54 3.24 -7.51
N GLY A 52 -5.61 4.47 -8.01
CA GLY A 52 -6.87 5.17 -8.25
C GLY A 52 -7.54 4.72 -9.55
N ASP A 53 -8.18 3.53 -9.55
CA ASP A 53 -9.39 3.17 -10.33
C ASP A 53 -9.78 1.66 -10.19
N ASP A 54 -9.80 1.09 -8.98
CA ASP A 54 -10.42 -0.24 -8.73
C ASP A 54 -11.32 -0.23 -7.48
N ALA A 55 -11.92 0.93 -7.18
CA ALA A 55 -12.92 1.09 -6.14
C ALA A 55 -14.21 1.72 -6.69
N ALA A 56 -14.63 1.33 -7.90
CA ALA A 56 -16.02 1.45 -8.31
C ALA A 56 -16.69 0.09 -8.11
N ASN A 57 -17.38 -0.05 -6.98
CA ASN A 57 -18.22 -1.18 -6.66
C ASN A 57 -19.16 -1.50 -7.83
N GLY A 58 -19.20 -2.78 -8.21
CA GLY A 58 -20.16 -3.29 -9.18
C GLY A 58 -21.60 -3.06 -8.73
N GLU A 59 -22.26 -2.11 -9.36
CA GLU A 59 -23.70 -2.19 -9.57
C GLU A 59 -23.94 -3.14 -10.75
N GLY A 60 -23.91 -4.45 -10.46
CA GLY A 60 -24.58 -5.41 -11.33
C GLY A 60 -26.06 -5.03 -11.39
N PRO A 61 -26.72 -5.10 -12.56
CA PRO A 61 -28.15 -4.81 -12.64
C PRO A 61 -28.87 -5.79 -11.72
N ALA A 62 -29.53 -5.26 -10.69
CA ALA A 62 -30.47 -6.05 -9.91
C ALA A 62 -31.67 -6.36 -10.83
N ASP A 63 -31.61 -7.51 -11.50
CA ASP A 63 -32.78 -8.19 -12.04
C ASP A 63 -33.78 -8.35 -10.89
N LYS A 64 -34.78 -7.48 -10.87
CA LYS A 64 -35.99 -7.70 -10.09
C LYS A 64 -36.86 -8.62 -10.91
N GLU A 65 -36.64 -9.92 -10.73
CA GLU A 65 -37.60 -10.93 -11.14
C GLU A 65 -38.94 -10.60 -10.47
N ASP A 66 -39.92 -10.34 -11.33
CA ASP A 66 -41.33 -10.23 -11.03
C ASP A 66 -41.82 -11.56 -10.42
N HIS A 67 -41.93 -11.59 -9.10
CA HIS A 67 -42.61 -12.68 -8.41
C HIS A 67 -44.06 -12.28 -8.19
N GLY A 68 -44.88 -12.73 -9.13
CA GLY A 68 -46.32 -12.60 -9.13
C GLY A 68 -46.95 -12.99 -7.80
N ALA A 69 -47.79 -12.09 -7.29
CA ALA A 69 -48.75 -12.40 -6.27
C ALA A 69 -49.93 -13.14 -6.92
N GLN A 70 -50.09 -14.42 -6.56
CA GLN A 70 -51.37 -15.14 -6.61
C GLN A 70 -51.51 -15.96 -5.32
N PRO A 71 -52.73 -16.30 -4.85
CA PRO A 71 -54.07 -15.79 -5.19
C PRO A 71 -54.65 -14.80 -4.14
#